data_AF-A0A6S6SSZ4-F1
#
_entry.id   AF-A0A6S6SSZ4-F1
#
_cell.length_a   1.000
_cell.length_b   1.000
_cell.length_c   1.000
_cell.angle_alpha   90.00
_cell.angle_beta   90.00
_cell.angle_gamma   90.00
#
_symmetry.space_group_name_H-M   'P 1'
#
loop_
_entity.id
_entity.type
_entity.pdbx_description
1 polymer ?
#
loop_
_entity_poly.entity_id
_entity_poly.type
_entity_poly.pdbx_seq_one_letter_code
_entity_poly.pdbx_strand_id
1 'polypeptide(L)'
;MITGCTQNINTPQTPPAIHAQKSIQLQTIMRKFDSLVFQHLQSELDRDLKRINYTQEMILIVDDLVLNSQALQVLPKQSTNKQASKGFLTLAKSLEIKSNELKKIVLNYQTEAIAPKLNEINNICTQCHDSFQ
;
A
#
# COMPACT_ATOMS: atom_id res chain seq x y z
N MET A 1 -1.77 32.53 38.50
CA MET A 1 -2.12 32.41 37.07
C MET A 1 -1.54 31.11 36.57
N ILE A 2 -2.39 30.18 36.13
CA ILE A 2 -1.98 28.86 35.64
C ILE A 2 -1.60 29.03 34.18
N THR A 3 -0.31 29.03 33.88
CA THR A 3 0.19 29.05 32.50
C THR A 3 0.09 27.63 31.96
N GLY A 4 -1.02 27.31 31.29
CA GLY A 4 -1.18 26.06 30.55
C GLY A 4 -0.26 26.05 29.33
N CYS A 5 0.66 25.11 29.27
CA CYS A 5 1.37 24.77 28.05
C CYS A 5 0.39 24.05 27.12
N THR A 6 -0.20 24.78 26.18
CA THR A 6 -0.87 24.22 25.01
C THR A 6 0.17 23.45 24.19
N GLN A 7 0.06 22.12 24.18
CA GLN A 7 0.83 21.28 23.27
C GLN A 7 0.36 21.58 21.84
N ASN A 8 1.14 22.36 21.12
CA ASN A 8 0.97 22.58 19.69
C ASN A 8 1.43 21.32 18.95
N ILE A 9 0.50 20.40 18.72
CA ILE A 9 0.65 19.20 17.87
C ILE A 9 0.62 19.64 16.40
N ASN A 10 1.67 20.31 15.94
CA ASN A 10 1.94 20.54 14.53
C ASN A 10 3.45 20.59 14.32
N THR A 11 4.13 19.48 14.58
CA THR A 11 5.49 19.28 14.08
C THR A 11 5.40 18.88 12.60
N PRO A 12 6.00 19.65 11.67
CA PRO A 12 6.12 19.25 10.27
C PRO A 12 6.84 17.90 10.21
N GLN A 13 6.15 16.86 9.77
CA GLN A 13 6.79 15.56 9.58
C GLN A 13 7.85 15.69 8.48
N THR A 14 9.07 15.27 8.79
CA THR A 14 10.14 15.26 7.79
C THR A 14 9.81 14.22 6.71
N PRO A 15 10.26 14.41 5.46
CA PRO A 15 9.94 13.49 4.37
C PRO A 15 10.28 12.00 4.65
N PRO A 16 11.37 11.66 5.39
CA PRO A 16 11.63 10.30 5.84
C PRO A 16 10.58 9.77 6.84
N ALA A 17 10.09 10.62 7.74
CA ALA A 17 9.04 10.26 8.69
C ALA A 17 7.70 9.96 8.01
N ILE A 18 7.37 10.72 6.95
CA ILE A 18 6.17 10.46 6.13
C ILE A 18 6.33 9.12 5.38
N HIS A 19 7.51 8.85 4.80
CA HIS A 19 7.78 7.59 4.12
C HIS A 19 7.71 6.39 5.06
N ALA A 20 8.32 6.48 6.25
CA ALA A 20 8.26 5.43 7.26
C ALA A 20 6.81 5.14 7.70
N GLN A 21 6.00 6.18 7.92
CA GLN A 21 4.59 6.02 8.26
C GLN A 21 3.80 5.34 7.14
N LYS A 22 4.05 5.72 5.88
CA LYS A 22 3.40 5.12 4.70
C LYS A 22 3.82 3.66 4.51
N SER A 23 5.09 3.35 4.75
CA SER A 23 5.62 1.99 4.72
C SER A 23 4.92 1.06 5.72
N ILE A 24 4.73 1.52 6.96
CA ILE A 24 4.00 0.76 8.00
C ILE A 24 2.54 0.53 7.62
N GLN A 25 1.89 1.53 7.01
CA GLN A 25 0.52 1.39 6.51
C GLN A 25 0.45 0.32 5.41
N LEU A 26 1.36 0.36 4.44
CA LEU A 26 1.48 -0.64 3.37
C LEU A 26 1.68 -2.07 3.91
N GLN A 27 2.62 -2.27 4.83
CA GLN A 27 2.87 -3.59 5.42
C GLN A 27 1.66 -4.14 6.20
N THR A 28 0.89 -3.25 6.82
CA THR A 28 -0.33 -3.63 7.54
C THR A 28 -1.42 -4.06 6.57
N ILE A 29 -1.55 -3.36 5.45
CA ILE A 29 -2.49 -3.67 4.38
C ILE A 29 -2.15 -5.03 3.75
N MET A 30 -0.88 -5.29 3.44
CA MET A 30 -0.45 -6.57 2.85
C MET A 30 -0.73 -7.76 3.76
N ARG A 31 -0.44 -7.64 5.06
CA ARG A 31 -0.71 -8.72 6.03
C ARG A 31 -2.20 -9.04 6.16
N LYS A 32 -3.07 -8.03 6.11
CA LYS A 32 -4.53 -8.24 6.09
C LYS A 32 -4.93 -9.02 4.85
N PHE A 33 -4.39 -8.64 3.69
CA PHE A 33 -4.70 -9.29 2.43
C PHE A 33 -4.28 -10.76 2.41
N ASP A 34 -3.08 -11.09 2.89
CA ASP A 34 -2.62 -12.48 3.00
C ASP A 34 -3.58 -13.30 3.88
N SER A 35 -4.00 -12.76 5.02
CA SER A 35 -4.94 -13.45 5.91
C SER A 35 -6.30 -13.74 5.26
N LEU A 36 -6.75 -12.91 4.32
CA LEU A 36 -8.03 -13.10 3.61
C LEU A 36 -7.93 -14.17 2.52
N VAL A 37 -6.79 -14.24 1.83
CA VAL A 37 -6.54 -15.22 0.76
C VAL A 37 -6.46 -16.65 1.29
N PHE A 38 -6.02 -16.85 2.54
CA PHE A 38 -5.76 -18.19 3.10
C PHE A 38 -6.83 -18.73 4.07
N GLN A 39 -7.99 -18.08 4.24
CA GLN A 39 -9.04 -18.59 5.14
C GLN A 39 -9.80 -19.80 4.57
N HIS A 40 -10.02 -20.81 5.44
CA HIS A 40 -10.64 -22.10 5.14
C HIS A 40 -12.15 -21.94 4.84
N LEU A 41 -12.63 -22.45 3.71
CA LEU A 41 -14.01 -22.27 3.24
C LEU A 41 -14.86 -23.52 3.49
N GLN A 42 -15.94 -23.39 4.29
CA GLN A 42 -17.06 -24.35 4.39
C GLN A 42 -18.15 -24.02 3.34
N SER A 43 -18.91 -25.04 2.90
CA SER A 43 -20.07 -25.12 1.96
C SER A 43 -20.04 -24.29 0.65
N GLU A 44 -20.64 -24.75 -0.45
CA GLU A 44 -20.63 -24.01 -1.73
C GLU A 44 -21.34 -22.65 -1.67
N LEU A 45 -22.45 -22.56 -0.93
CA LEU A 45 -23.23 -21.33 -0.82
C LEU A 45 -22.54 -20.31 0.09
N ASP A 46 -21.94 -20.79 1.19
CA ASP A 46 -21.12 -19.97 2.08
C ASP A 46 -19.83 -19.51 1.39
N ARG A 47 -19.30 -20.31 0.46
CA ARG A 47 -18.18 -19.92 -0.41
C ARG A 47 -18.52 -18.73 -1.29
N ASP A 48 -19.67 -18.70 -1.94
CA ASP A 48 -20.01 -17.60 -2.86
C ASP A 48 -20.26 -16.28 -2.12
N LEU A 49 -20.98 -16.32 -1.00
CA LEU A 49 -21.17 -15.15 -0.14
C LEU A 49 -19.84 -14.66 0.46
N LYS A 50 -19.00 -15.58 0.95
CA LYS A 50 -17.66 -15.22 1.42
C LYS A 50 -16.79 -14.70 0.30
N ARG A 51 -16.86 -15.26 -0.92
CA ARG A 51 -16.08 -14.81 -2.07
C ARG A 51 -16.43 -13.37 -2.45
N ILE A 52 -17.72 -13.01 -2.42
CA ILE A 52 -18.15 -11.61 -2.62
C ILE A 52 -17.60 -10.70 -1.52
N ASN A 53 -17.74 -11.08 -0.25
CA ASN A 53 -17.26 -10.28 0.87
C ASN A 53 -15.73 -10.12 0.86
N TYR A 54 -14.98 -11.21 0.60
CA TYR A 54 -13.53 -11.17 0.45
C TYR A 54 -13.11 -10.29 -0.72
N THR A 55 -13.76 -10.41 -1.88
CA THR A 55 -13.46 -9.55 -3.03
C THR A 55 -13.67 -8.07 -2.69
N GLN A 56 -14.74 -7.73 -1.95
CA GLN A 56 -14.99 -6.36 -1.50
C GLN A 56 -13.91 -5.85 -0.54
N GLU A 57 -13.53 -6.65 0.46
CA GLU A 57 -12.44 -6.30 1.38
C GLU A 57 -11.09 -6.15 0.65
N MET A 58 -10.82 -7.02 -0.32
CA MET A 58 -9.64 -6.95 -1.18
C MET A 58 -9.64 -5.67 -2.02
N ILE A 59 -10.79 -5.24 -2.56
CA ILE A 59 -10.90 -3.99 -3.31
C ILE A 59 -10.57 -2.79 -2.40
N LEU A 60 -11.11 -2.73 -1.18
CA LEU A 60 -10.83 -1.64 -0.25
C LEU A 60 -9.33 -1.53 0.08
N ILE A 61 -8.71 -2.69 0.33
CA ILE A 61 -7.26 -2.78 0.56
C ILE A 61 -6.46 -2.27 -0.64
N VAL A 62 -6.83 -2.71 -1.85
CA VAL A 62 -6.12 -2.33 -3.07
C VAL A 62 -6.35 -0.84 -3.40
N ASP A 63 -7.51 -0.30 -3.08
CA ASP A 63 -7.79 1.13 -3.22
C ASP A 63 -6.92 1.98 -2.31
N ASP A 64 -6.77 1.58 -1.04
CA ASP A 64 -5.81 2.20 -0.14
C ASP A 64 -4.37 2.10 -0.69
N LEU A 65 -4.00 0.97 -1.27
CA LEU A 65 -2.68 0.78 -1.87
C LEU A 65 -2.45 1.74 -3.06
N VAL A 66 -3.41 1.87 -3.96
CA VAL A 66 -3.36 2.81 -5.08
C VAL A 66 -3.24 4.24 -4.57
N LEU A 67 -4.09 4.66 -3.63
CA LEU A 67 -4.05 6.01 -3.07
C LEU A 67 -2.71 6.34 -2.42
N ASN A 68 -2.15 5.40 -1.65
CA ASN A 68 -0.84 5.60 -1.02
C ASN A 68 0.28 5.67 -2.07
N SER A 69 0.24 4.87 -3.13
CA SER A 69 1.23 4.92 -4.22
C SER A 69 1.19 6.25 -5.00
N GLN A 70 0.02 6.85 -5.16
CA GLN A 70 -0.15 8.17 -5.77
C GLN A 70 0.38 9.27 -4.84
N ALA A 71 0.10 9.17 -3.54
CA ALA A 71 0.60 10.11 -2.54
C ALA A 71 2.14 10.14 -2.48
N LEU A 72 2.82 9.02 -2.73
CA LEU A 72 4.29 8.99 -2.78
C LEU A 72 4.86 9.86 -3.90
N GLN A 73 4.15 10.00 -5.03
CA GLN A 73 4.63 10.76 -6.19
C GLN A 73 4.62 12.29 -5.96
N VAL A 74 3.81 12.77 -5.00
CA VAL A 74 3.68 14.20 -4.66
C VAL A 74 4.49 14.60 -3.44
N LEU A 75 5.25 13.67 -2.84
CA LEU A 75 6.11 13.99 -1.71
C LEU A 75 7.19 15.01 -2.14
N PRO A 76 7.51 16.00 -1.27
CA PRO A 76 8.62 16.90 -1.54
C PRO A 76 9.87 16.07 -1.78
N LYS A 77 10.60 16.37 -2.87
CA LYS A 77 11.81 15.63 -3.28
C LYS A 77 12.68 15.35 -2.06
N GLN A 78 12.69 14.09 -1.62
CA GLN A 78 13.37 13.65 -0.40
C GLN A 78 14.90 13.81 -0.49
N SER A 79 15.40 13.98 -1.72
CA SER A 79 16.81 13.99 -2.04
C SER A 79 17.21 15.29 -2.75
N THR A 80 18.26 15.93 -2.25
CA THR A 80 18.99 17.00 -2.94
C THR A 80 19.65 16.52 -4.24
N ASN A 81 19.82 15.19 -4.38
CA ASN A 81 20.25 14.52 -5.60
C ASN A 81 19.06 14.24 -6.54
N LYS A 82 19.11 14.83 -7.74
CA LYS A 82 18.08 14.70 -8.78
C LYS A 82 17.92 13.27 -9.31
N GLN A 83 18.98 12.46 -9.31
CA GLN A 83 18.95 11.09 -9.82
C GLN A 83 18.26 10.14 -8.85
N ALA A 84 18.55 10.28 -7.55
CA ALA A 84 17.83 9.55 -6.50
C ALA A 84 16.34 9.92 -6.48
N SER A 85 16.00 11.21 -6.64
CA SER A 85 14.60 11.65 -6.77
C SER A 85 13.90 11.03 -7.99
N LYS A 86 14.60 10.88 -9.12
CA LYS A 86 14.05 10.23 -10.32
C LYS A 86 13.81 8.73 -10.10
N GLY A 87 14.75 8.03 -9.48
CA GLY A 87 14.60 6.60 -9.15
C GLY A 87 13.42 6.35 -8.22
N PHE A 88 13.26 7.18 -7.18
CA PHE A 88 12.12 7.11 -6.26
C PHE A 88 10.78 7.29 -7.00
N LEU A 89 10.66 8.33 -7.83
CA LEU A 89 9.44 8.57 -8.61
C LEU A 89 9.12 7.43 -9.57
N THR A 90 10.14 6.81 -10.18
CA THR A 90 9.96 5.64 -11.04
C THR A 90 9.38 4.46 -10.25
N LEU A 91 9.93 4.13 -9.08
CA LEU A 91 9.41 3.05 -8.24
C LEU A 91 7.99 3.35 -7.73
N ALA A 92 7.72 4.58 -7.31
CA ALA A 92 6.38 5.00 -6.90
C ALA A 92 5.35 4.87 -8.03
N LYS A 93 5.75 5.19 -9.27
CA LYS A 93 4.88 5.01 -10.45
C LYS A 93 4.66 3.54 -10.79
N SER A 94 5.70 2.71 -10.72
CA SER A 94 5.59 1.27 -10.90
C SER A 94 4.64 0.65 -9.86
N LEU A 95 4.74 1.09 -8.60
CA LEU A 95 3.84 0.66 -7.54
C LEU A 95 2.38 1.00 -7.87
N GLU A 96 2.09 2.21 -8.34
CA GLU A 96 0.75 2.61 -8.77
C GLU A 96 0.21 1.73 -9.89
N ILE A 97 1.01 1.47 -10.92
CA ILE A 97 0.59 0.65 -12.07
C ILE A 97 0.24 -0.77 -11.61
N LYS A 98 1.11 -1.39 -10.80
CA LYS A 98 0.89 -2.76 -10.31
C LYS A 98 -0.28 -2.87 -9.34
N SER A 99 -0.51 -1.83 -8.54
CA SER A 99 -1.67 -1.77 -7.64
C SER A 99 -2.98 -1.64 -8.43
N ASN A 100 -2.99 -0.84 -9.51
CA ASN A 100 -4.14 -0.77 -10.41
C ASN A 100 -4.37 -2.08 -11.20
N GLU A 101 -3.31 -2.79 -11.59
CA GLU A 101 -3.43 -4.12 -12.18
C GLU A 101 -4.03 -5.12 -11.19
N LEU A 102 -3.59 -5.11 -9.93
CA LEU A 102 -4.16 -5.94 -8.87
C LEU A 102 -5.64 -5.64 -8.66
N LYS A 103 -6.04 -4.36 -8.70
CA LYS A 103 -7.46 -3.96 -8.58
C LYS A 103 -8.31 -4.62 -9.65
N LYS A 104 -7.83 -4.61 -10.90
CA LYS A 104 -8.52 -5.26 -12.03
C LYS A 104 -8.62 -6.78 -11.84
N ILE A 105 -7.55 -7.42 -11.39
CA ILE A 105 -7.52 -8.87 -11.11
C ILE A 105 -8.58 -9.24 -10.06
N VAL A 106 -8.65 -8.47 -8.97
CA VAL A 106 -9.63 -8.68 -7.88
C VAL A 106 -11.06 -8.44 -8.39
N LEU A 107 -11.32 -7.35 -9.12
CA LEU A 107 -12.63 -7.04 -9.71
C LEU A 107 -13.11 -8.11 -10.70
N ASN A 108 -12.18 -8.78 -11.38
CA ASN A 108 -12.46 -9.84 -12.34
C ASN A 108 -12.52 -11.24 -11.69
N TYR A 109 -12.42 -11.35 -10.37
CA TYR A 109 -12.42 -12.62 -9.63
C TYR A 109 -11.33 -13.62 -10.08
N GLN A 110 -10.22 -13.12 -10.62
CA GLN A 110 -9.07 -13.91 -11.10
C GLN A 110 -8.15 -14.28 -9.92
N THR A 111 -8.68 -15.09 -9.00
CA THR A 111 -8.08 -15.40 -7.70
C THR A 111 -6.67 -15.97 -7.78
N GLU A 112 -6.38 -16.77 -8.81
CA GLU A 112 -5.07 -17.36 -9.09
C GLU A 112 -4.00 -16.33 -9.50
N ALA A 113 -4.40 -15.19 -10.06
CA ALA A 113 -3.48 -14.14 -10.49
C ALA A 113 -3.16 -13.13 -9.37
N ILE A 114 -3.88 -13.19 -8.24
CA ILE A 114 -3.71 -12.29 -7.09
C ILE A 114 -2.33 -12.47 -6.45
N ALA A 115 -1.96 -13.70 -6.07
CA ALA A 115 -0.72 -13.97 -5.34
C ALA A 115 0.56 -13.60 -6.15
N PRO A 116 0.68 -13.96 -7.44
CA PRO A 116 1.78 -13.49 -8.28
C PRO A 116 1.88 -11.96 -8.35
N LYS A 117 0.75 -11.26 -8.47
CA LYS A 117 0.73 -9.80 -8.55
C LYS A 117 1.16 -9.14 -7.24
N LEU A 118 0.78 -9.71 -6.08
CA LEU A 118 1.25 -9.24 -4.78
C LEU A 118 2.76 -9.38 -4.63
N ASN A 119 3.35 -10.47 -5.14
CA ASN A 119 4.81 -10.64 -5.13
C ASN A 119 5.52 -9.56 -5.96
N GLU A 120 4.98 -9.18 -7.13
CA GLU A 120 5.50 -8.05 -7.91
C GLU A 120 5.46 -6.74 -7.11
N ILE A 121 4.34 -6.47 -6.43
CA ILE A 121 4.17 -5.28 -5.57
C ILE A 121 5.17 -5.28 -4.42
N ASN A 122 5.35 -6.42 -3.74
CA ASN A 122 6.29 -6.56 -2.63
C ASN A 122 7.75 -6.32 -3.06
N ASN A 123 8.12 -6.80 -4.24
CA ASN A 123 9.45 -6.58 -4.81
C ASN A 123 9.70 -5.09 -5.08
N ILE A 124 8.69 -4.33 -5.53
CA ILE A 124 8.82 -2.88 -5.72
C ILE A 124 8.99 -2.17 -4.38
N CYS A 125 8.21 -2.54 -3.36
CA CYS A 125 8.34 -1.99 -2.01
C CYS A 125 9.73 -2.25 -1.42
N THR A 126 10.24 -3.47 -1.57
CA THR A 126 11.57 -3.88 -1.11
C THR A 126 12.66 -3.05 -1.79
N GLN A 127 12.64 -2.95 -3.13
CA GLN A 127 13.59 -2.13 -3.88
C GLN A 127 13.56 -0.65 -3.46
N CYS A 128 12.37 -0.12 -3.18
CA CYS A 128 12.21 1.25 -2.71
C CYS A 128 12.86 1.46 -1.32
N HIS A 129 12.62 0.54 -0.38
CA HIS A 129 13.22 0.61 0.95
C HIS A 129 14.73 0.37 0.96
N ASP A 130 15.25 -0.47 0.07
CA ASP A 130 16.69 -0.68 -0.04
C ASP A 130 17.42 0.56 -0.61
N SER A 131 16.73 1.32 -1.47
CA SER A 131 17.33 2.44 -2.21
C SER A 131 17.19 3.80 -1.52
N PHE A 132 16.19 3.99 -0.66
CA PHE A 132 15.78 5.32 -0.17
C PHE A 132 15.43 5.38 1.33
N GLN A 133 16.07 4.53 2.14
CA GLN A 133 15.89 4.49 3.61
C GLN A 133 16.11 5.83 4.31
#